data_AF-A0A2N9FPN7-F1
#
_entry.id   AF-A0A2N9FPN7-F1
#
_cell.length_a   1.000
_cell.length_b   1.000
_cell.length_c   1.000
_cell.angle_alpha   90.00
_cell.angle_beta   90.00
_cell.angle_gamma   90.00
#
_symmetry.space_group_name_H-M   'P 1'
#
loop_
_entity.id
_entity.type
_entity.pdbx_description
1 polymer ?
#
loop_
_entity_poly.entity_id
_entity_poly.type
_entity_poly.pdbx_seq_one_letter_code
_entity_poly.pdbx_strand_id
1 'polypeptide(L)'
;MNFIKGLDVKAHEWLSNGPPSTWFRSHFSTKSKCAILVNNPVEADVNTLSTDSWRRIKSLESEPNDSPCLFFNGALHSIAYFQEHGLIILSFDVDDERFRNIMLPQDYLNGHNEVVTSSIERLAVIKGSLALIVFSNYFDAIATKCHIWVMREYGVVESWTKTSVPVHSVKNFYGYTVNGKLLIENANRLVSFDPKSLNENVLAIEAADWMGHTDS
;
A
#
# COMPACT_ATOMS: atom_id res chain seq x y z
N MET A 1 1.53 17.38 13.41
CA MET A 1 1.46 16.98 14.83
C MET A 1 0.38 17.71 15.63
N ASN A 2 0.20 19.04 15.48
CA ASN A 2 -0.80 19.81 16.25
C ASN A 2 -2.28 19.51 15.96
N PHE A 3 -2.62 18.94 14.81
CA PHE A 3 -3.99 18.54 14.47
C PHE A 3 -4.48 17.35 15.33
N ILE A 4 -3.55 16.54 15.88
CA ILE A 4 -3.84 15.34 16.68
C ILE A 4 -4.25 15.71 18.11
N LYS A 5 -3.66 16.76 18.69
CA LYS A 5 -3.97 17.23 20.06
C LYS A 5 -5.44 17.63 20.23
N GLY A 6 -6.09 18.11 19.17
CA GLY A 6 -7.51 18.50 19.19
C GLY A 6 -8.49 17.32 19.08
N LEU A 7 -8.02 16.13 18.69
CA LEU A 7 -8.85 14.94 18.50
C LEU A 7 -8.66 13.92 19.64
N ASP A 8 -7.44 13.80 20.16
CA ASP A 8 -7.10 12.93 21.29
C ASP A 8 -5.76 13.36 21.93
N VAL A 9 -5.84 14.01 23.09
CA VAL A 9 -4.68 14.54 23.82
C VAL A 9 -3.75 13.42 24.29
N LYS A 10 -4.29 12.25 24.67
CA LYS A 10 -3.50 11.14 25.21
C LYS A 10 -2.73 10.41 24.10
N ALA A 11 -3.35 10.22 22.94
CA ALA A 11 -2.66 9.66 21.78
C ALA A 11 -1.51 10.57 21.30
N HIS A 12 -1.72 11.89 21.37
CA HIS A 12 -0.66 12.87 21.08
C HIS A 12 0.51 12.77 22.06
N GLU A 13 0.24 12.64 23.37
CA GLU A 13 1.28 12.45 24.39
C GLU A 13 2.05 11.14 24.21
N TRP A 14 1.35 10.04 23.90
CA TRP A 14 1.99 8.74 23.65
C TRP A 14 2.89 8.78 22.40
N LEU A 15 2.42 9.35 21.29
CA LEU A 15 3.20 9.52 20.05
C LEU A 15 4.40 10.46 20.23
N SER A 16 4.33 11.40 21.19
CA SER A 16 5.41 12.34 21.48
C SER A 16 6.49 11.75 22.39
N ASN A 17 6.18 10.64 23.09
CA ASN A 17 7.07 10.00 24.05
C ASN A 17 7.63 8.64 23.55
N GLY A 18 7.13 8.11 22.43
CA GLY A 18 7.65 6.91 21.79
C GLY A 18 8.93 7.18 20.98
N PRO A 19 9.80 6.17 20.75
CA PRO A 19 10.93 6.32 19.83
C PRO A 19 10.43 6.70 18.43
N PRO A 20 11.26 7.37 17.60
CA PRO A 20 10.88 7.78 16.26
C PRO A 20 10.79 6.55 15.34
N SER A 21 9.69 5.81 15.44
CA SER A 21 9.23 4.89 14.41
C SER A 21 7.97 5.47 13.80
N THR A 22 7.87 5.39 12.47
CA THR A 22 6.81 5.96 11.64
C THR A 22 5.47 5.26 11.90
N TRP A 23 4.80 5.62 12.99
CA TRP A 23 3.44 5.16 13.29
C TRP A 23 2.45 5.73 12.27
N PHE A 24 1.88 4.87 11.42
CA PHE A 24 0.76 5.25 10.58
C PHE A 24 -0.55 4.90 11.29
N ARG A 25 -1.34 5.93 11.62
CA ARG A 25 -2.67 5.72 12.20
C ARG A 25 -3.57 5.06 11.16
N SER A 26 -4.06 3.85 11.42
CA SER A 26 -5.08 3.21 10.58
C SER A 26 -6.35 2.90 11.38
N HIS A 27 -7.29 3.85 11.29
CA HIS A 27 -8.73 3.65 11.46
C HIS A 27 -9.31 3.42 12.87
N PHE A 28 -10.61 3.74 13.00
CA PHE A 28 -11.48 3.49 14.14
C PHE A 28 -12.56 2.48 13.73
N SER A 29 -12.56 1.26 14.27
CA SER A 29 -13.70 0.36 14.04
C SER A 29 -14.91 0.86 14.84
N THR A 30 -16.00 1.20 14.15
CA THR A 30 -17.26 1.63 14.77
C THR A 30 -18.02 0.48 15.44
N LYS A 31 -17.67 -0.78 15.13
CA LYS A 31 -18.32 -1.96 15.70
C LYS A 31 -17.67 -2.43 17.01
N SER A 32 -16.36 -2.27 17.15
CA SER A 32 -15.60 -2.94 18.22
C SER A 32 -15.21 -2.02 19.38
N LYS A 33 -15.53 -0.71 19.35
CA LYS A 33 -15.01 0.30 20.30
C LYS A 33 -13.49 0.16 20.50
N CYS A 34 -12.74 -0.12 19.43
CA CYS A 34 -11.29 -0.26 19.49
C CYS A 34 -10.60 0.72 18.54
N ALA A 35 -9.45 1.25 18.97
CA ALA A 35 -8.51 1.96 18.11
C ALA A 35 -7.35 1.03 17.77
N ILE A 36 -6.92 0.99 16.51
CA ILE A 36 -5.82 0.13 16.07
C ILE A 36 -4.69 1.01 15.53
N LEU A 37 -3.48 0.74 16.01
CA LEU A 37 -2.26 1.28 15.44
C LEU A 37 -1.50 0.13 14.82
N VAL A 38 -1.15 0.26 13.54
CA VAL A 38 -0.29 -0.70 12.88
C VAL A 38 1.07 -0.04 12.74
N ASN A 39 2.07 -0.60 13.42
CA ASN A 39 3.44 -0.11 13.35
C ASN A 39 4.10 -0.56 12.04
N ASN A 40 3.82 -1.81 11.66
CA ASN A 40 4.37 -2.53 10.51
C ASN A 40 3.39 -3.64 10.09
N PRO A 41 3.48 -4.21 8.87
CA PRO A 41 2.54 -5.22 8.35
C PRO A 41 2.30 -6.40 9.31
N VAL A 42 3.27 -6.70 10.18
CA VAL A 42 3.30 -7.83 11.11
C VAL A 42 2.95 -7.52 12.56
N GLU A 43 2.78 -6.27 12.93
CA GLU A 43 2.48 -5.89 14.32
C GLU A 43 1.29 -4.92 14.38
N ALA A 44 0.25 -5.33 15.10
CA ALA A 44 -0.90 -4.50 15.41
C ALA A 44 -0.99 -4.26 16.92
N ASP A 45 -1.00 -2.99 17.33
CA ASP A 45 -1.32 -2.58 18.68
C ASP A 45 -2.82 -2.22 18.72
N VAL A 46 -3.60 -2.95 19.53
CA VAL A 46 -5.05 -2.80 19.67
C VAL A 46 -5.35 -2.13 21.02
N ASN A 47 -6.09 -1.02 20.98
CA ASN A 47 -6.66 -0.37 22.16
C ASN A 47 -8.14 -0.69 22.24
N THR A 48 -8.58 -1.25 23.36
CA THR A 48 -10.01 -1.37 23.68
C THR A 48 -10.44 -0.12 24.45
N LEU A 49 -11.29 0.73 23.85
CA LEU A 49 -11.70 2.02 24.42
C LEU A 49 -12.44 1.88 25.77
N SER A 50 -12.88 0.67 26.14
CA SER A 50 -13.50 0.40 27.45
C SER A 50 -12.51 0.20 28.60
N THR A 51 -11.24 -0.12 28.32
CA THR A 51 -10.25 -0.47 29.36
C THR A 51 -9.01 0.43 29.37
N ASP A 52 -8.87 1.36 28.42
CA ASP A 52 -7.71 2.27 28.27
C ASP A 52 -6.36 1.53 28.28
N SER A 53 -6.35 0.29 27.76
CA SER A 53 -5.19 -0.61 27.76
C SER A 53 -4.81 -1.01 26.34
N TRP A 54 -3.55 -0.78 25.97
CA TRP A 54 -2.96 -1.24 24.72
C TRP A 54 -2.44 -2.66 24.87
N ARG A 55 -2.74 -3.53 23.90
CA ARG A 55 -2.09 -4.84 23.79
C ARG A 55 -1.56 -5.08 22.38
N ARG A 56 -0.42 -5.76 22.32
CA ARG A 56 0.27 -6.08 21.08
C ARG A 56 -0.16 -7.44 20.55
N ILE A 57 -0.51 -7.48 19.28
CA ILE A 57 -0.75 -8.70 18.53
C ILE A 57 0.32 -8.78 17.45
N LYS A 58 1.11 -9.84 17.48
CA LYS A 58 2.17 -10.09 16.50
C LYS A 58 1.73 -11.20 15.56
N SER A 59 1.92 -10.98 14.27
CA SER A 59 1.98 -12.07 13.30
C SER A 59 3.31 -12.78 13.47
N LEU A 60 3.31 -14.11 13.53
CA LEU A 60 4.55 -14.87 13.44
C LEU A 60 5.12 -14.73 12.01
N GLU A 61 6.43 -14.59 11.92
CA GLU A 61 7.24 -14.98 10.74
C GLU A 61 7.14 -14.11 9.47
N SER A 62 7.12 -12.77 9.57
CA SER A 62 7.32 -11.92 8.38
C SER A 62 8.24 -10.73 8.63
N GLU A 63 8.99 -10.37 7.58
CA GLU A 63 9.82 -9.16 7.58
C GLU A 63 8.96 -7.91 7.40
N PRO A 64 9.26 -6.80 8.10
CA PRO A 64 8.55 -5.53 7.92
C PRO A 64 8.73 -4.99 6.50
N ASN A 65 7.65 -4.54 5.88
CA ASN A 65 7.66 -3.75 4.64
C ASN A 65 7.01 -2.40 4.94
N ASP A 66 7.64 -1.30 4.52
CA ASP A 66 7.16 0.09 4.72
C ASP A 66 5.88 0.42 3.94
N SER A 67 5.16 -0.58 3.45
CA SER A 67 3.96 -0.41 2.65
C SER A 67 2.76 -0.06 3.55
N PRO A 68 2.00 1.02 3.24
CA PRO A 68 0.89 1.45 4.06
C PRO A 68 -0.21 0.39 4.12
N CYS A 69 -0.84 0.24 5.29
CA CYS A 69 -1.95 -0.69 5.47
C CYS A 69 -3.26 -0.15 4.87
N LEU A 70 -4.02 -1.01 4.21
CA LEU A 70 -5.33 -0.72 3.62
C LEU A 70 -6.45 -1.33 4.47
N PHE A 71 -7.37 -0.51 4.97
CA PHE A 71 -8.58 -1.02 5.61
C PHE A 71 -9.66 -1.35 4.58
N PHE A 72 -10.12 -2.60 4.56
CA PHE A 72 -11.15 -3.09 3.66
C PHE A 72 -11.89 -4.27 4.28
N ASN A 73 -13.20 -4.37 4.06
CA ASN A 73 -14.02 -5.50 4.53
C ASN A 73 -13.80 -5.94 6.00
N GLY A 74 -13.65 -4.98 6.92
CA GLY A 74 -13.46 -5.25 8.35
C GLY A 74 -12.03 -5.66 8.75
N ALA A 75 -11.08 -5.66 7.82
CA ALA A 75 -9.70 -6.05 8.08
C ALA A 75 -8.66 -5.04 7.57
N LEU A 76 -7.52 -5.02 8.23
CA LEU A 76 -6.33 -4.25 7.83
C LEU A 76 -5.45 -5.15 6.96
N HIS A 77 -5.14 -4.68 5.76
CA HIS A 77 -4.41 -5.44 4.75
C HIS A 77 -3.05 -4.80 4.50
N SER A 78 -2.03 -5.62 4.40
CA SER A 78 -0.68 -5.19 4.06
C SER A 78 -0.03 -6.22 3.15
N ILE A 79 1.03 -5.81 2.45
CA ILE A 79 1.86 -6.72 1.66
C ILE A 79 3.04 -7.14 2.54
N ALA A 80 3.24 -8.44 2.63
CA ALA A 80 4.27 -9.05 3.47
C ALA A 80 5.04 -10.12 2.69
N TYR A 81 6.33 -10.27 2.98
CA TYR A 81 7.16 -11.32 2.40
C TYR A 81 7.36 -12.44 3.42
N PHE A 82 7.06 -13.67 2.99
CA PHE A 82 7.28 -14.90 3.74
C PHE A 82 8.22 -15.81 2.94
N GLN A 83 9.19 -16.42 3.61
CA GLN A 83 10.24 -17.20 2.94
C GLN A 83 9.69 -18.39 2.13
N GLU A 84 8.62 -19.04 2.60
CA GLU A 84 8.03 -20.23 1.96
C GLU A 84 7.04 -19.89 0.83
N HIS A 85 6.44 -18.70 0.88
CA HIS A 85 5.31 -18.32 0.03
C HIS A 85 5.58 -17.12 -0.87
N GLY A 86 6.73 -16.45 -0.69
CA GLY A 86 7.02 -15.18 -1.33
C GLY A 86 6.13 -14.05 -0.80
N LEU A 87 5.72 -13.16 -1.70
CA LEU A 87 4.83 -12.04 -1.35
C LEU A 87 3.38 -12.52 -1.20
N ILE A 88 2.75 -12.13 -0.09
CA ILE A 88 1.34 -12.39 0.22
C ILE A 88 0.65 -11.12 0.71
N ILE A 89 -0.68 -11.14 0.77
CA ILE A 89 -1.44 -10.15 1.52
C ILE A 89 -1.70 -10.69 2.92
N LEU A 90 -1.20 -9.98 3.92
CA LEU A 90 -1.49 -10.24 5.32
C LEU A 90 -2.70 -9.40 5.73
N SER A 91 -3.75 -10.06 6.22
CA SER A 91 -5.01 -9.45 6.63
C SER A 91 -5.22 -9.63 8.13
N PHE A 92 -5.28 -8.55 8.89
CA PHE A 92 -5.68 -8.56 10.29
C PHE A 92 -7.16 -8.22 10.42
N ASP A 93 -7.99 -9.21 10.75
CA ASP A 93 -9.41 -9.03 11.01
C ASP A 93 -9.61 -8.34 12.35
N VAL A 94 -10.37 -7.24 12.35
CA VAL A 94 -10.56 -6.40 13.53
C VAL A 94 -11.61 -6.95 14.49
N ASP A 95 -12.53 -7.79 14.00
CA ASP A 95 -13.63 -8.31 14.79
C ASP A 95 -13.21 -9.55 15.58
N ASP A 96 -12.44 -10.47 14.99
CA ASP A 96 -11.91 -11.66 15.68
C ASP A 96 -10.42 -11.56 16.05
N GLU A 97 -9.76 -10.47 15.68
CA GLU A 97 -8.36 -10.14 15.99
C GLU A 97 -7.35 -11.19 15.52
N ARG A 98 -7.61 -11.80 14.36
CA ARG A 98 -6.73 -12.80 13.77
C ARG A 98 -6.09 -12.33 12.48
N PHE A 99 -4.82 -12.69 12.34
CA PHE A 99 -4.12 -12.61 11.06
C PHE A 99 -4.58 -13.75 10.16
N ARG A 100 -4.78 -13.44 8.88
CA ARG A 100 -5.09 -14.37 7.81
C ARG A 100 -4.26 -14.03 6.59
N ASN A 101 -3.90 -15.06 5.84
CA ASN A 101 -3.12 -14.93 4.63
C ASN A 101 -4.05 -14.98 3.42
N ILE A 102 -3.84 -14.07 2.48
CA ILE A 102 -4.51 -14.06 1.18
C ILE A 102 -3.41 -14.14 0.12
N MET A 103 -3.43 -15.20 -0.68
CA MET A 103 -2.43 -15.40 -1.73
C MET A 103 -2.62 -14.41 -2.88
N LEU A 104 -1.48 -13.94 -3.42
CA LEU A 104 -1.46 -13.18 -4.67
C LEU A 104 -1.84 -14.08 -5.85
N PRO A 105 -2.35 -13.51 -6.96
CA PRO A 105 -2.59 -14.29 -8.17
C PRO A 105 -1.29 -14.90 -8.71
N GLN A 106 -1.39 -16.08 -9.31
CA GLN A 106 -0.25 -16.68 -10.01
C GLN A 106 0.26 -15.72 -11.10
N ASP A 107 1.59 -15.62 -11.23
CA ASP A 107 2.25 -14.74 -12.21
C ASP A 107 1.83 -13.25 -12.08
N TYR A 108 1.60 -12.77 -10.85
CA TYR A 108 1.17 -11.38 -10.62
C TYR A 108 2.11 -10.33 -11.25
N LEU A 109 3.42 -10.63 -11.29
CA LEU A 109 4.48 -9.80 -11.88
C LEU A 109 4.55 -9.84 -13.41
N ASN A 110 4.12 -10.95 -14.03
CA ASN A 110 4.52 -11.30 -15.39
C ASN A 110 3.37 -11.26 -16.39
N GLY A 111 3.64 -10.71 -17.56
CA GLY A 111 2.95 -11.08 -18.80
C GLY A 111 3.95 -11.82 -19.67
N HIS A 112 4.15 -13.11 -19.42
CA HIS A 112 4.97 -14.09 -20.16
C HIS A 112 6.37 -13.64 -20.67
N ASN A 113 7.43 -14.30 -20.18
CA ASN A 113 8.80 -14.34 -20.74
C ASN A 113 9.72 -13.09 -20.63
N GLU A 114 9.36 -12.06 -19.88
CA GLU A 114 10.21 -10.88 -19.67
C GLU A 114 10.86 -10.88 -18.26
N VAL A 115 12.14 -10.51 -18.17
CA VAL A 115 12.87 -10.43 -16.88
C VAL A 115 12.54 -9.10 -16.20
N VAL A 116 11.80 -9.17 -15.09
CA VAL A 116 11.49 -8.03 -14.22
C VAL A 116 12.73 -7.66 -13.40
N THR A 117 13.13 -6.40 -13.43
CA THR A 117 14.28 -5.88 -12.66
C THR A 117 13.89 -5.28 -11.33
N SER A 118 12.72 -4.67 -11.26
CA SER A 118 12.13 -4.17 -10.03
C SER A 118 10.62 -4.09 -10.18
N SER A 119 9.92 -4.12 -9.05
CA SER A 119 8.48 -3.97 -9.00
C SER A 119 8.05 -3.07 -7.84
N ILE A 120 6.89 -2.42 -8.01
CA ILE A 120 6.20 -1.69 -6.95
C ILE A 120 4.82 -2.30 -6.79
N GLU A 121 4.56 -2.91 -5.64
CA GLU A 121 3.26 -3.45 -5.27
C GLU A 121 2.54 -2.54 -4.27
N ARG A 122 1.28 -2.24 -4.55
CA ARG A 122 0.40 -1.50 -3.63
C ARG A 122 -1.02 -2.04 -3.66
N LEU A 123 -1.64 -2.07 -2.48
CA LEU A 123 -3.06 -2.38 -2.34
C LEU A 123 -3.91 -1.13 -2.57
N ALA A 124 -5.08 -1.31 -3.16
CA ALA A 124 -6.07 -0.28 -3.36
C ALA A 124 -7.49 -0.86 -3.25
N VAL A 125 -8.49 0.02 -3.18
CA VAL A 125 -9.89 -0.35 -3.37
C VAL A 125 -10.35 0.18 -4.71
N ILE A 126 -10.73 -0.72 -5.63
CA ILE A 126 -11.23 -0.36 -6.95
C ILE A 126 -12.68 -0.83 -7.04
N LYS A 127 -13.61 0.12 -7.18
CA LYS A 127 -15.06 -0.14 -7.31
C LYS A 127 -15.61 -1.05 -6.19
N GLY A 128 -15.11 -0.90 -4.97
CA GLY A 128 -15.56 -1.69 -3.81
C GLY A 128 -14.92 -3.07 -3.69
N SER A 129 -13.93 -3.41 -4.52
CA SER A 129 -13.16 -4.65 -4.43
C SER A 129 -11.73 -4.37 -4.01
N LEU A 130 -11.12 -5.31 -3.27
CA LEU A 130 -9.69 -5.31 -3.01
C LEU A 130 -8.93 -5.46 -4.32
N ALA A 131 -7.93 -4.62 -4.52
CA ALA A 131 -7.10 -4.61 -5.71
C ALA A 131 -5.62 -4.58 -5.36
N LEU A 132 -4.83 -5.21 -6.21
CA LEU A 132 -3.38 -5.17 -6.20
C LEU A 132 -2.92 -4.44 -7.47
N ILE A 133 -2.18 -3.35 -7.31
CA ILE A 133 -1.56 -2.60 -8.40
C ILE A 133 -0.07 -2.91 -8.37
N VAL A 134 0.44 -3.38 -9.49
CA VAL A 134 1.84 -3.78 -9.67
C VAL A 134 2.43 -3.02 -10.84
N PHE A 135 3.51 -2.30 -10.60
CA PHE A 135 4.32 -1.71 -11.66
C PHE A 135 5.55 -2.59 -11.86
N SER A 136 5.69 -3.21 -13.03
CA SER A 136 6.82 -4.07 -13.38
C SER A 136 7.77 -3.30 -14.31
N ASN A 137 9.00 -3.06 -13.84
CA ASN A 137 10.09 -2.50 -14.64
C ASN A 137 10.92 -3.63 -15.26
N TYR A 138 11.33 -3.49 -16.51
CA TYR A 138 12.07 -4.51 -17.26
C TYR A 138 13.43 -3.98 -17.73
N PHE A 139 14.43 -4.86 -17.80
CA PHE A 139 15.85 -4.49 -18.01
C PHE A 139 16.09 -3.71 -19.33
N ASP A 140 15.34 -4.04 -20.38
CA ASP A 140 15.50 -3.46 -21.73
C ASP A 140 14.29 -2.65 -22.21
N ALA A 141 13.31 -2.37 -21.34
CA ALA A 141 12.10 -1.66 -21.75
C ALA A 141 12.12 -0.19 -21.34
N ILE A 142 11.87 0.69 -22.32
CA ILE A 142 11.55 2.11 -22.08
C ILE A 142 10.21 2.26 -21.34
N ALA A 143 9.35 1.23 -21.42
CA ALA A 143 8.01 1.20 -20.85
C ALA A 143 7.90 0.20 -19.70
N THR A 144 7.35 0.67 -18.58
CA THR A 144 6.89 -0.13 -17.45
C THR A 144 5.51 -0.71 -17.79
N LYS A 145 5.18 -1.91 -17.30
CA LYS A 145 3.80 -2.41 -17.35
C LYS A 145 3.13 -2.18 -16.01
N CYS A 146 1.94 -1.60 -16.03
CA CYS A 146 1.06 -1.54 -14.87
C CYS A 146 0.06 -2.69 -14.96
N HIS A 147 0.15 -3.63 -14.03
CA HIS A 147 -0.83 -4.69 -13.82
C HIS A 147 -1.79 -4.30 -12.71
N ILE A 148 -3.08 -4.23 -13.04
CA ILE A 148 -4.16 -4.00 -12.09
C ILE A 148 -4.90 -5.32 -11.92
N TRP A 149 -4.74 -5.91 -10.74
CA TRP A 149 -5.44 -7.11 -10.31
C TRP A 149 -6.60 -6.71 -9.42
N VAL A 150 -7.80 -7.21 -9.69
CA VAL A 150 -9.00 -6.98 -8.87
C VAL A 150 -9.58 -8.31 -8.40
N MET A 151 -9.72 -8.47 -7.09
CA MET A 151 -10.30 -9.64 -6.44
C MET A 151 -11.82 -9.53 -6.49
N ARG A 152 -12.46 -10.29 -7.37
CA ARG A 152 -13.93 -10.22 -7.56
C ARG A 152 -14.69 -10.74 -6.36
N GLU A 153 -14.14 -11.73 -5.67
CA GLU A 153 -14.69 -12.31 -4.45
C GLU A 153 -13.63 -12.27 -3.36
N TYR A 154 -13.93 -11.59 -2.26
CA TYR A 154 -12.97 -11.33 -1.20
C TYR A 154 -12.43 -12.63 -0.57
N GLY A 155 -11.11 -12.76 -0.49
CA GLY A 155 -10.42 -13.94 0.04
C GLY A 155 -10.31 -15.12 -0.95
N VAL A 156 -10.94 -15.06 -2.13
CA VAL A 156 -10.89 -16.15 -3.12
C VAL A 156 -9.84 -15.85 -4.18
N VAL A 157 -8.75 -16.62 -4.18
CA VAL A 157 -7.57 -16.42 -5.02
C VAL A 157 -7.91 -16.58 -6.51
N GLU A 158 -8.76 -17.53 -6.84
CA GLU A 158 -9.19 -17.80 -8.22
C GLU A 158 -10.08 -16.68 -8.80
N SER A 159 -10.54 -15.75 -7.95
CA SER A 159 -11.42 -14.65 -8.36
C SER A 159 -10.65 -13.43 -8.89
N TRP A 160 -9.32 -13.40 -8.76
CA TRP A 160 -8.48 -12.32 -9.26
C TRP A 160 -8.61 -12.17 -10.78
N THR A 161 -8.77 -10.92 -11.24
CA THR A 161 -8.82 -10.57 -12.66
C THR A 161 -7.78 -9.52 -12.99
N LYS A 162 -7.03 -9.73 -14.08
CA LYS A 162 -5.93 -8.86 -14.50
C LYS A 162 -6.36 -7.93 -15.62
N THR A 163 -5.94 -6.67 -15.52
CA THR A 163 -5.83 -5.73 -16.65
C THR A 163 -4.39 -5.22 -16.69
N SER A 164 -3.78 -5.17 -17.87
CA SER A 164 -2.41 -4.68 -18.03
C SER A 164 -2.39 -3.51 -18.99
N VAL A 165 -1.72 -2.43 -18.61
CA VAL A 165 -1.58 -1.24 -19.44
C VAL A 165 -0.12 -0.78 -19.47
N PRO A 166 0.37 -0.24 -20.60
CA PRO A 166 1.68 0.38 -20.64
C PRO A 166 1.66 1.67 -19.81
N VAL A 167 2.76 1.95 -19.12
CA VAL A 167 2.97 3.19 -18.38
C VAL A 167 4.43 3.63 -18.51
N HIS A 168 4.65 4.94 -18.58
CA HIS A 168 6.02 5.48 -18.58
C HIS A 168 6.70 5.18 -17.24
N SER A 169 8.03 4.94 -17.29
CA SER A 169 8.91 4.62 -16.15
C SER A 169 8.39 5.13 -14.80
N VAL A 170 7.97 4.21 -13.92
CA VAL A 170 7.39 4.56 -12.61
C VAL A 170 8.47 4.45 -11.54
N LYS A 171 8.77 5.57 -10.88
CA LYS A 171 9.65 5.64 -9.70
C LYS A 171 8.88 5.40 -8.42
N ASN A 172 7.72 6.07 -8.27
CA ASN A 172 6.88 5.98 -7.07
C ASN A 172 5.39 5.95 -7.42
N PHE A 173 4.60 5.36 -6.53
CA PHE A 173 3.14 5.32 -6.62
C PHE A 173 2.51 5.79 -5.31
N TYR A 174 1.64 6.80 -5.41
CA TYR A 174 1.02 7.47 -4.26
C TYR A 174 -0.42 7.07 -4.00
N GLY A 175 -1.09 6.43 -4.97
CA GLY A 175 -2.41 5.86 -4.76
C GLY A 175 -3.35 5.94 -5.95
N TYR A 176 -4.47 5.25 -5.78
CA TYR A 176 -5.57 5.21 -6.73
C TYR A 176 -6.64 6.23 -6.32
N THR A 177 -6.95 7.17 -7.22
CA THR A 177 -7.91 8.24 -6.95
C THR A 177 -9.35 7.75 -7.06
N VAL A 178 -10.27 8.47 -6.42
CA VAL A 178 -11.73 8.25 -6.55
C VAL A 178 -12.23 8.35 -7.99
N ASN A 179 -11.53 9.10 -8.84
CA ASN A 179 -11.84 9.25 -10.27
C ASN A 179 -11.25 8.12 -11.13
N GLY A 180 -10.62 7.12 -10.51
CA GLY A 180 -10.08 5.95 -11.17
C GLY A 180 -8.71 6.13 -11.81
N LYS A 181 -8.00 7.22 -11.48
CA LYS A 181 -6.66 7.54 -11.97
C LYS A 181 -5.57 7.09 -11.00
N LEU A 182 -4.41 6.70 -11.52
CA LEU A 182 -3.18 6.40 -10.79
C LEU A 182 -2.38 7.70 -10.57
N LEU A 183 -1.95 7.96 -9.33
CA LEU A 183 -1.01 9.02 -9.02
C LEU A 183 0.40 8.44 -8.96
N ILE A 184 1.18 8.68 -9.99
CA ILE A 184 2.52 8.10 -10.16
C ILE A 184 3.55 9.21 -10.36
N GLU A 185 4.74 9.02 -9.81
CA GLU A 185 5.91 9.82 -10.16
C GLU A 185 6.77 9.01 -11.11
N ASN A 186 7.09 9.62 -12.25
CA ASN A 186 8.07 9.11 -13.20
C ASN A 186 9.40 9.83 -13.03
N ALA A 187 10.35 9.60 -13.93
CA ALA A 187 11.68 10.18 -13.84
C ALA A 187 11.71 11.69 -13.57
N ASN A 188 10.75 12.44 -14.12
CA ASN A 188 10.81 13.89 -14.27
C ASN A 188 9.63 14.63 -13.63
N ARG A 189 8.53 13.94 -13.31
CA ARG A 189 7.25 14.59 -12.95
C ARG A 189 6.27 13.68 -12.22
N LEU A 190 5.44 14.31 -11.39
CA LEU A 190 4.22 13.72 -10.83
C LEU A 190 3.09 13.80 -11.86
N VAL A 191 2.47 12.66 -12.18
CA VAL A 191 1.38 12.59 -13.16
C VAL A 191 0.17 11.85 -12.61
N SER A 192 -1.00 12.27 -13.07
CA SER A 192 -2.26 11.55 -12.94
C SER A 192 -2.51 10.78 -14.23
N PHE A 193 -2.40 9.46 -14.17
CA PHE A 193 -2.57 8.57 -15.30
C PHE A 193 -3.93 7.87 -15.25
N ASP A 194 -4.70 7.93 -16.34
CA ASP A 194 -5.95 7.17 -16.47
C ASP A 194 -5.68 5.83 -17.17
N PRO A 195 -5.75 4.69 -16.47
CA PRO A 195 -5.50 3.39 -17.07
C PRO A 195 -6.54 2.98 -18.13
N LYS A 196 -7.70 3.63 -18.22
CA LYS A 196 -8.70 3.30 -19.25
C LYS A 196 -8.44 4.02 -20.57
N SER A 197 -8.13 5.30 -20.51
CA SER A 197 -7.88 6.12 -21.70
C SER A 197 -6.40 6.22 -22.07
N LEU A 198 -5.51 5.75 -21.20
CA LEU A 198 -4.04 5.90 -21.28
C LEU A 198 -3.56 7.36 -21.27
N ASN A 199 -4.46 8.30 -20.94
CA ASN A 199 -4.12 9.71 -20.85
C ASN A 199 -3.36 10.01 -19.56
N GLU A 200 -2.29 10.78 -19.67
CA GLU A 200 -1.54 11.34 -18.55
C GLU A 200 -1.79 12.84 -18.42
N ASN A 201 -1.95 13.32 -17.18
CA ASN A 201 -1.99 14.74 -16.86
C ASN A 201 -0.85 15.06 -15.90
N VAL A 202 0.00 16.01 -16.26
CA VAL A 202 1.09 16.47 -15.39
C VAL A 202 0.49 17.31 -14.26
N LEU A 203 0.75 16.92 -13.02
CA LEU A 203 0.18 17.57 -11.83
C LEU A 203 1.10 18.65 -11.25
N ALA A 204 2.40 18.56 -11.48
CA ALA A 204 3.39 19.58 -11.13
C ALA A 204 4.63 19.45 -12.04
N ILE A 205 5.27 20.59 -12.33
CA ILE A 205 6.62 20.64 -12.89
C ILE A 205 7.55 21.00 -11.74
N GLU A 206 8.56 20.17 -11.49
CA GLU A 206 9.95 20.54 -11.13
C GLU A 206 10.69 19.33 -10.52
N ALA A 207 11.35 18.55 -11.37
CA ALA A 207 12.74 18.25 -11.07
C ALA A 207 13.52 19.31 -11.85
N ALA A 208 13.83 20.41 -11.19
CA ALA A 208 14.76 21.36 -11.74
C ALA A 208 16.12 20.68 -11.78
N ASP A 209 16.55 20.30 -12.98
CA ASP A 209 17.96 20.00 -13.27
C ASP A 209 18.76 21.31 -13.08
N TRP A 210 18.99 21.71 -11.82
CA TRP A 210 19.94 22.78 -11.53
C TRP A 210 21.36 22.21 -11.59
N MET A 211 21.86 22.27 -12.82
CA MET A 211 23.18 22.78 -13.20
C MET A 211 24.41 22.09 -12.57
N GLY A 212 24.98 21.20 -13.38
CA GLY A 212 26.42 21.18 -13.54
C GLY A 212 26.89 22.54 -14.09
N HIS A 213 27.26 23.46 -13.20
CA HIS A 213 28.26 24.46 -13.50
C HIS A 213 29.46 24.17 -12.59
N THR A 214 30.43 23.47 -13.15
CA THR A 214 31.80 23.59 -12.69
C THR A 214 32.30 24.95 -13.14
N ASP A 215 32.35 25.91 -12.22
CA ASP A 215 33.27 27.03 -12.40
C ASP A 215 34.66 26.55 -11.97
N SER A 216 35.59 26.74 -12.91
CA SER A 216 37.02 26.40 -12.91
C SER A 216 37.83 26.96 -11.75
#